data_AF-A0A942PBL8-F1
#
_entry.id   AF-A0A942PBL8-F1
#
_cell.length_a   1.000
_cell.length_b   1.000
_cell.length_c   1.000
_cell.angle_alpha   90.00
_cell.angle_beta   90.00
_cell.angle_gamma   90.00
#
_symmetry.space_group_name_H-M   'P 1'
#
loop_
_entity.id
_entity.type
_entity.pdbx_description
1 polymer ?
#
loop_
_entity_poly.entity_id
_entity_poly.type
_entity_poly.pdbx_seq_one_letter_code
_entity_poly.pdbx_strand_id
1 'polypeptide(L)'
;SRYGRTKDYLKKANSEICLLVQAETREALDQLEAIAGVEGVDGVFVGPADLSASFGHIGNPQHPEVQKAIEDVAKRLKKINKPAGILTPVEEEARRYIEWGYTFVAVGSDLGLVAKGADTLAAKFKQK
;
A
#
# COMPACT_ATOMS: atom_id res chain seq x y z
N SER A 1 -13.19 -20.28 -12.54
CA SER A 1 -12.33 -20.67 -13.68
C SER A 1 -13.19 -20.68 -14.94
N ARG A 2 -12.70 -20.33 -16.14
CA ARG A 2 -13.54 -20.31 -17.38
C ARG A 2 -14.02 -21.70 -17.85
N TYR A 3 -14.29 -22.63 -16.93
CA TYR A 3 -14.80 -24.00 -17.12
C TYR A 3 -13.97 -24.82 -18.11
N GLY A 4 -12.66 -24.89 -17.88
CA GLY A 4 -11.73 -25.63 -18.76
C GLY A 4 -11.38 -24.93 -20.08
N ARG A 5 -11.92 -23.72 -20.34
CA ARG A 5 -11.66 -23.00 -21.60
C ARG A 5 -10.35 -22.21 -21.63
N THR A 6 -9.69 -22.04 -20.49
CA THR A 6 -8.37 -21.40 -20.45
C THR A 6 -7.32 -22.42 -20.89
N LYS A 7 -6.76 -22.23 -22.08
CA LYS A 7 -5.72 -23.09 -22.64
C LYS A 7 -4.50 -23.11 -21.71
N ASP A 8 -3.94 -24.29 -21.49
CA ASP A 8 -2.74 -24.53 -20.66
C ASP A 8 -2.84 -24.02 -19.21
N TYR A 9 -4.06 -23.87 -18.67
CA TYR A 9 -4.29 -23.29 -17.34
C TYR A 9 -3.42 -23.94 -16.25
N LEU A 10 -3.41 -25.28 -16.15
CA LEU A 10 -2.64 -25.99 -15.14
C LEU A 10 -1.12 -25.79 -15.27
N LYS A 11 -0.63 -25.39 -16.44
CA LYS A 11 0.80 -25.12 -16.67
C LYS A 11 1.17 -23.66 -16.40
N LYS A 12 0.23 -22.73 -16.53
CA LYS A 12 0.49 -21.27 -16.48
C LYS A 12 -0.02 -20.57 -15.23
N ALA A 13 -1.05 -21.11 -14.58
CA ALA A 13 -1.75 -20.41 -13.52
C ALA A 13 -0.79 -19.91 -12.41
N ASN A 14 0.14 -20.77 -11.98
CA ASN A 14 1.08 -20.41 -10.91
C ASN A 14 2.00 -19.23 -11.30
N SER A 15 2.45 -19.13 -12.55
CA SER A 15 3.31 -18.05 -13.02
C SER A 15 2.58 -16.73 -13.28
N GLU A 16 1.26 -16.74 -13.27
CA GLU A 16 0.41 -15.56 -13.51
C GLU A 16 -0.15 -14.96 -12.21
N ILE A 17 0.16 -15.55 -11.05
CA ILE A 17 -0.20 -14.99 -9.75
C ILE A 17 0.77 -13.88 -9.39
N CYS A 18 0.23 -12.78 -8.88
CA CYS A 18 0.98 -11.69 -8.25
C CYS A 18 0.67 -11.68 -6.75
N LEU A 19 1.68 -11.89 -5.90
CA LEU A 19 1.58 -11.88 -4.45
C LEU A 19 2.18 -10.61 -3.86
N LEU A 20 1.31 -9.78 -3.27
CA LEU A 20 1.70 -8.59 -2.52
C LEU A 20 1.44 -8.85 -1.04
N VAL A 21 2.47 -8.74 -0.21
CA VAL A 21 2.36 -8.94 1.25
C VAL A 21 2.30 -7.60 1.98
N GLN A 22 1.60 -7.52 3.10
CA GLN A 22 1.58 -6.31 3.92
C GLN A 22 2.62 -6.38 5.04
N ALA A 23 3.44 -5.33 5.16
CA ALA A 23 4.41 -5.14 6.24
C ALA A 23 4.03 -3.86 7.01
N GLU A 24 3.29 -4.04 8.10
CA GLU A 24 2.60 -2.97 8.83
C GLU A 24 2.84 -3.02 10.34
N THR A 25 3.86 -3.75 10.77
CA THR A 25 4.33 -3.75 12.16
C THR A 25 5.82 -3.47 12.24
N ARG A 26 6.27 -3.00 13.40
CA ARG A 26 7.70 -2.78 13.67
C ARG A 26 8.51 -4.06 13.42
N GLU A 27 8.01 -5.20 13.89
CA GLU A 27 8.66 -6.51 13.71
C GLU A 27 8.74 -6.92 12.23
N ALA A 28 7.71 -6.61 11.44
CA ALA A 28 7.73 -6.86 10.00
C ALA A 28 8.79 -5.98 9.30
N LEU A 29 8.98 -4.73 9.74
CA LEU A 29 10.02 -3.86 9.20
C LEU A 29 11.43 -4.31 9.61
N ASP A 30 11.60 -4.90 10.79
CA ASP A 30 12.88 -5.48 11.22
C ASP A 30 13.28 -6.68 10.33
N GLN A 31 12.30 -7.39 9.75
CA GLN A 31 12.49 -8.56 8.89
C GLN A 31 12.20 -8.27 7.41
N LEU A 32 12.15 -7.01 7.01
CA LEU A 32 11.64 -6.58 5.70
C LEU A 32 12.30 -7.31 4.52
N GLU A 33 13.63 -7.40 4.48
CA GLU A 33 14.36 -8.07 3.38
C GLU A 33 14.15 -9.58 3.39
N ALA A 34 14.03 -10.19 4.57
CA ALA A 34 13.77 -11.62 4.70
C ALA A 34 12.37 -11.96 4.15
N ILE A 35 11.36 -11.15 4.50
CA ILE A 35 9.99 -11.28 4.00
C ILE A 35 9.95 -11.03 2.48
N ALA A 36 10.53 -9.91 2.04
CA ALA A 36 10.56 -9.52 0.63
C ALA A 36 11.35 -10.51 -0.24
N GLY A 37 12.33 -11.19 0.34
CA GLY A 37 13.20 -12.16 -0.33
C GLY A 37 12.60 -13.55 -0.48
N VAL A 38 11.45 -13.85 0.13
CA VAL A 38 10.76 -15.13 -0.06
C VAL A 38 10.40 -15.33 -1.53
N GLU A 39 10.69 -16.52 -2.07
CA GLU A 39 10.32 -16.90 -3.43
C GLU A 39 8.80 -16.78 -3.63
N GLY A 40 8.40 -16.09 -4.69
CA GLY A 40 7.00 -15.84 -5.01
C GLY A 40 6.39 -14.58 -4.40
N VAL A 41 7.10 -13.83 -3.54
CA VAL A 41 6.65 -12.48 -3.13
C VAL A 41 6.99 -11.49 -4.23
N ASP A 42 6.01 -10.81 -4.81
CA ASP A 42 6.21 -9.88 -5.92
C ASP A 42 6.37 -8.43 -5.47
N GLY A 43 5.89 -8.09 -4.28
CA GLY A 43 5.98 -6.75 -3.72
C GLY A 43 5.56 -6.68 -2.26
N VAL A 44 5.94 -5.60 -1.60
CA VAL A 44 5.56 -5.34 -0.21
C VAL A 44 4.74 -4.06 -0.13
N PHE A 45 3.61 -4.14 0.56
CA PHE A 45 2.68 -3.05 0.78
C PHE A 45 2.76 -2.58 2.23
N VAL A 46 2.74 -1.27 2.46
CA VAL A 46 2.73 -0.67 3.79
C VAL A 46 1.35 -0.09 4.07
N GLY A 47 0.73 -0.51 5.17
CA GLY A 47 -0.49 0.09 5.71
C GLY A 47 -0.13 1.19 6.72
N PRO A 48 -0.26 2.50 6.40
CA PRO A 48 0.21 3.55 7.31
C PRO A 48 -0.57 3.63 8.62
N ALA A 49 -1.85 3.27 8.61
CA ALA A 49 -2.70 3.26 9.80
C ALA A 49 -2.21 2.21 10.81
N ASP A 50 -2.12 0.95 10.40
CA ASP A 50 -1.65 -0.14 11.25
C ASP A 50 -0.18 0.02 11.65
N LEU A 51 0.67 0.50 10.75
CA LEU A 51 2.06 0.82 11.07
C LEU A 51 2.14 1.91 12.14
N SER A 52 1.33 2.97 12.04
CA SER A 52 1.30 4.00 13.07
C SER A 52 0.88 3.44 14.43
N ALA A 53 -0.12 2.54 14.45
CA ALA A 53 -0.56 1.88 15.67
C ALA A 53 0.54 0.99 16.27
N SER A 54 1.24 0.20 15.43
CA SER A 54 2.36 -0.64 15.87
C SER A 54 3.53 0.17 16.44
N PHE A 55 3.74 1.40 15.96
CA PHE A 55 4.74 2.32 16.50
C PHE A 55 4.26 3.09 17.75
N GLY A 56 3.02 2.87 18.22
CA GLY A 56 2.44 3.55 19.37
C GLY A 56 1.74 4.89 19.05
N HIS A 57 1.56 5.21 17.78
CA HIS A 57 0.97 6.45 17.26
C HIS A 57 -0.39 6.19 16.60
N ILE A 58 -1.32 5.54 17.33
CA ILE A 58 -2.64 5.14 16.81
C ILE A 58 -3.36 6.33 16.16
N GLY A 59 -3.76 6.17 14.90
CA GLY A 59 -4.47 7.20 14.14
C GLY A 59 -3.61 8.37 13.68
N ASN A 60 -2.28 8.31 13.86
CA ASN A 60 -1.34 9.33 13.42
C ASN A 60 -0.23 8.79 12.48
N PRO A 61 -0.57 8.44 11.22
CA PRO A 61 0.41 8.04 10.22
C PRO A 61 1.43 9.13 9.87
N GLN A 62 1.14 10.40 10.14
CA GLN A 62 2.03 11.53 9.89
C GLN A 62 3.06 11.76 11.00
N HIS A 63 3.06 10.95 12.06
CA HIS A 63 4.08 11.04 13.09
C HIS A 63 5.49 10.90 12.46
N PRO A 64 6.48 11.75 12.81
CA PRO A 64 7.78 11.76 12.15
C PRO A 64 8.50 10.41 12.15
N GLU A 65 8.35 9.64 13.22
CA GLU A 65 8.91 8.28 13.32
C GLU A 65 8.30 7.32 12.29
N VAL A 66 6.97 7.41 12.08
CA VAL A 66 6.24 6.56 11.13
C VAL A 66 6.60 6.95 9.70
N GLN A 67 6.64 8.25 9.40
CA GLN A 67 7.04 8.74 8.07
C GLN A 67 8.49 8.37 7.73
N LYS A 68 9.40 8.43 8.71
CA LYS A 68 10.78 7.97 8.54
C LYS A 68 10.85 6.47 8.26
N ALA A 69 10.04 5.66 8.94
CA ALA A 69 9.96 4.23 8.69
C ALA A 69 9.41 3.92 7.29
N ILE A 70 8.36 4.62 6.85
CA ILE A 70 7.78 4.51 5.49
C ILE A 70 8.84 4.87 4.42
N GLU A 71 9.56 5.98 4.60
CA GLU A 71 10.63 6.37 3.67
C GLU A 71 11.75 5.32 3.61
N ASP A 72 12.15 4.77 4.77
CA ASP A 72 13.19 3.73 4.86
C ASP A 72 12.78 2.43 4.16
N VAL A 73 11.51 2.02 4.26
CA VAL A 73 10.97 0.86 3.55
C VAL A 73 11.19 0.98 2.04
N ALA A 74 10.84 2.11 1.45
CA ALA A 74 11.05 2.33 0.01
C ALA A 74 12.53 2.20 -0.38
N LYS A 75 13.44 2.79 0.42
CA LYS A 75 14.88 2.70 0.20
C LYS A 75 15.40 1.28 0.29
N ARG A 76 14.96 0.50 1.29
CA ARG A 76 15.40 -0.88 1.53
C ARG A 76 14.89 -1.83 0.45
N LEU A 77 13.61 -1.76 0.10
CA LEU A 77 13.02 -2.60 -0.96
C LEU A 77 13.62 -2.28 -2.33
N LYS A 78 13.89 -1.00 -2.62
CA LYS A 78 14.59 -0.61 -3.86
C LYS A 78 15.98 -1.22 -3.98
N LYS A 79 16.76 -1.32 -2.89
CA LYS A 79 18.10 -1.93 -2.89
C LYS A 79 18.09 -3.41 -3.31
N ILE A 80 17.00 -4.12 -3.03
CA ILE A 80 16.81 -5.54 -3.38
C ILE A 80 15.90 -5.74 -4.59
N ASN A 81 15.60 -4.68 -5.35
CA ASN A 81 14.72 -4.68 -6.52
C ASN A 81 13.31 -5.24 -6.24
N LYS A 82 12.78 -5.02 -5.03
CA LYS A 82 11.40 -5.37 -4.68
C LYS A 82 10.51 -4.12 -4.79
N PRO A 83 9.40 -4.18 -5.54
CA PRO A 83 8.38 -3.12 -5.54
C PRO A 83 7.83 -2.82 -4.14
N ALA A 84 7.60 -1.54 -3.86
CA ALA A 84 6.94 -1.06 -2.65
C ALA A 84 5.58 -0.41 -2.98
N GLY A 85 4.57 -0.68 -2.16
CA GLY A 85 3.22 -0.11 -2.28
C GLY A 85 2.71 0.48 -0.97
N ILE A 86 1.73 1.38 -1.08
CA ILE A 86 1.17 2.11 0.06
C ILE A 86 -0.23 2.65 -0.28
N LEU A 87 -1.03 2.92 0.74
CA LEU A 87 -2.32 3.60 0.65
C LEU A 87 -2.22 5.03 1.21
N THR A 88 -2.73 6.01 0.47
CA THR A 88 -3.13 7.30 1.05
C THR A 88 -4.23 7.95 0.22
N PRO A 89 -5.29 8.50 0.84
CA PRO A 89 -6.29 9.30 0.14
C PRO A 89 -5.85 10.77 -0.08
N VAL A 90 -4.66 11.15 0.39
CA VAL A 90 -4.16 12.54 0.33
C VAL A 90 -3.19 12.69 -0.84
N GLU A 91 -3.50 13.59 -1.78
CA GLU A 91 -2.72 13.74 -3.02
C GLU A 91 -1.24 14.11 -2.76
N GLU A 92 -0.98 15.05 -1.86
CA GLU A 92 0.38 15.49 -1.53
C GLU A 92 1.22 14.34 -0.97
N GLU A 93 0.62 13.50 -0.12
CA GLU A 93 1.28 12.30 0.41
C GLU A 93 1.54 11.27 -0.69
N ALA A 94 0.58 11.04 -1.59
CA ALA A 94 0.74 10.11 -2.70
C ALA A 94 1.93 10.51 -3.60
N ARG A 95 2.05 11.81 -3.92
CA ARG A 95 3.19 12.35 -4.68
C ARG A 95 4.50 12.12 -3.95
N ARG A 96 4.55 12.43 -2.65
CA ARG A 96 5.73 12.20 -1.80
C ARG A 96 6.14 10.72 -1.77
N TYR A 97 5.19 9.80 -1.63
CA TYR A 97 5.49 8.36 -1.63
C TYR A 97 6.00 7.88 -3.00
N ILE A 98 5.44 8.38 -4.10
CA ILE A 98 5.96 8.11 -5.45
C ILE A 98 7.41 8.61 -5.59
N GLU A 99 7.70 9.83 -5.11
CA GLU A 99 9.06 10.40 -5.11
C GLU A 99 10.05 9.55 -4.29
N TRP A 100 9.61 8.99 -3.16
CA TRP A 100 10.42 8.07 -2.34
C TRP A 100 10.68 6.71 -3.01
N GLY A 101 9.91 6.35 -4.04
CA GLY A 101 10.10 5.15 -4.84
C GLY A 101 9.02 4.09 -4.69
N TYR A 102 7.86 4.43 -4.09
CA TYR A 102 6.70 3.54 -4.13
C TYR A 102 6.14 3.46 -5.55
N THR A 103 5.92 2.23 -6.05
CA THR A 103 5.54 1.97 -7.46
C THR A 103 4.10 1.51 -7.63
N PHE A 104 3.44 1.03 -6.58
CA PHE A 104 2.01 0.70 -6.60
C PHE A 104 1.28 1.40 -5.44
N VAL A 105 0.79 2.62 -5.73
CA VAL A 105 0.17 3.51 -4.73
C VAL A 105 -1.34 3.52 -4.91
N ALA A 106 -2.07 3.10 -3.88
CA ALA A 106 -3.51 3.26 -3.81
C ALA A 106 -3.82 4.69 -3.33
N VAL A 107 -4.33 5.53 -4.23
CA VAL A 107 -4.52 6.98 -4.02
C VAL A 107 -5.88 7.36 -3.43
N GLY A 108 -6.63 6.39 -2.92
CA GLY A 108 -7.96 6.58 -2.35
C GLY A 108 -8.78 5.30 -2.32
N SER A 109 -10.04 5.42 -1.90
CA SER A 109 -11.04 4.35 -1.93
C SER A 109 -12.33 4.85 -2.54
N ASP A 110 -13.09 3.94 -3.16
CA ASP A 110 -14.43 4.20 -3.67
C ASP A 110 -15.35 4.76 -2.58
N LEU A 111 -15.33 4.17 -1.38
CA LEU A 111 -16.08 4.64 -0.22
C LEU A 111 -15.72 6.10 0.14
N GLY A 112 -14.42 6.41 0.21
CA GLY A 112 -13.95 7.76 0.53
C GLY A 112 -14.34 8.78 -0.54
N LEU A 113 -14.27 8.39 -1.82
CA LEU A 113 -14.68 9.23 -2.95
C LEU A 113 -16.18 9.50 -2.95
N VAL A 114 -17.01 8.47 -2.75
CA VAL A 114 -18.47 8.61 -2.71
C VAL A 114 -18.90 9.48 -1.52
N ALA A 115 -18.37 9.23 -0.32
CA ALA A 115 -18.69 10.02 0.86
C ALA A 115 -18.31 11.50 0.68
N LYS A 116 -17.06 11.78 0.29
CA LYS A 116 -16.59 13.15 0.06
C LYS A 116 -17.38 13.86 -1.05
N GLY A 117 -17.70 13.14 -2.13
CA GLY A 117 -18.50 13.67 -3.23
C GLY A 117 -19.91 14.05 -2.79
N ALA A 118 -20.58 13.18 -2.02
CA ALA A 118 -21.91 13.43 -1.48
C ALA A 118 -21.92 14.62 -0.51
N ASP A 119 -20.97 14.68 0.42
CA ASP A 119 -20.83 15.79 1.38
C ASP A 119 -20.58 17.12 0.66
N THR A 120 -19.68 17.12 -0.31
CA THR A 120 -19.36 18.31 -1.13
C THR A 120 -20.58 18.79 -1.91
N LEU A 121 -21.35 17.87 -2.50
CA LEU A 121 -22.57 18.21 -3.24
C LEU A 121 -23.64 18.78 -2.29
N ALA A 122 -23.90 18.12 -1.16
CA ALA A 122 -24.90 18.57 -0.20
C ALA A 122 -24.55 19.95 0.39
N ALA A 123 -23.28 20.22 0.69
CA ALA A 123 -22.83 21.50 1.24
C ALA A 123 -23.20 22.71 0.35
N LYS A 124 -23.17 22.54 -0.98
CA LYS A 124 -23.53 23.60 -1.95
C LYS A 124 -24.98 24.07 -1.87
N PHE A 125 -25.87 23.24 -1.32
CA PHE A 125 -27.30 23.53 -1.23
C PHE A 125 -27.81 23.66 0.21
N LYS A 126 -26.94 23.48 1.22
CA LYS A 126 -27.28 23.61 2.64
C LYS A 126 -27.15 25.03 3.18
N GLN A 127 -26.38 25.91 2.53
CA GLN A 127 -26.33 27.32 2.89
C GLN A 127 -27.47 28.07 2.17
N LYS A 128 -28.48 28.48 2.94
CA LYS A 128 -29.43 29.54 2.60
C LYS A 128 -28.99 30.83 3.29
#